data_AF-A0A5C7J8E5-F1
#
_entry.id   AF-A0A5C7J8E5-F1
#
_cell.length_a   1.000
_cell.length_b   1.000
_cell.length_c   1.000
_cell.angle_alpha   90.00
_cell.angle_beta   90.00
_cell.angle_gamma   90.00
#
_symmetry.space_group_name_H-M   'P 1'
#
loop_
_entity.id
_entity.type
_entity.pdbx_description
1 polymer ?
#
loop_
_entity_poly.entity_id
_entity_poly.type
_entity_poly.pdbx_seq_one_letter_code
_entity_poly.pdbx_strand_id
1 'polypeptide(L)'
;METPGLHALGDNLVELCRPPTEYIASVECEDSYLYWVSSRSIGELAICEGYDANGRQLFKGWRSKFGRDFLFTEYHWDDDASFGTVRPLLKLGLAPECDDEALLEWLLAGSIELKRERISWMQDMPLKFRDSDVYAQLLASEQEQMNELLVIQSEGFNSHPMPTFREIMTHRS
;
A
#
# COMPACT_ATOMS: atom_id res chain seq x y z
N MET A 1 13.11 -43.06 -1.75
CA MET A 1 12.97 -41.84 -0.94
C MET A 1 12.85 -40.71 -1.93
N GLU A 2 11.63 -40.38 -2.31
CA GLU A 2 11.33 -39.37 -3.32
C GLU A 2 11.45 -37.99 -2.67
N THR A 3 12.26 -37.12 -3.24
CA THR A 3 12.28 -35.68 -2.93
C THR A 3 10.88 -35.11 -3.20
N PRO A 4 10.22 -34.46 -2.22
CA PRO A 4 8.98 -33.76 -2.48
C PRO A 4 9.21 -32.76 -3.62
N GLY A 5 8.42 -32.91 -4.67
CA GLY A 5 8.62 -32.23 -5.94
C GLY A 5 8.60 -30.72 -5.81
N LEU A 6 9.47 -30.09 -6.59
CA LEU A 6 9.53 -28.66 -6.92
C LEU A 6 8.26 -28.14 -7.64
N HIS A 7 7.13 -28.85 -7.53
CA HIS A 7 5.84 -28.55 -8.14
C HIS A 7 4.91 -27.74 -7.23
N ALA A 8 5.30 -27.45 -5.99
CA ALA A 8 4.55 -26.60 -5.06
C ALA A 8 4.91 -25.09 -5.13
N LEU A 9 5.65 -24.67 -6.16
CA LEU A 9 6.06 -23.26 -6.34
C LEU A 9 5.18 -22.48 -7.34
N GLY A 10 4.15 -23.11 -7.90
CA GLY A 10 3.19 -22.45 -8.79
C GLY A 10 2.26 -21.47 -8.08
N ASP A 11 2.04 -21.65 -6.77
CA ASP A 11 1.04 -20.88 -6.01
C ASP A 11 1.64 -19.67 -5.25
N ASN A 12 2.96 -19.52 -5.20
CA ASN A 12 3.64 -18.49 -4.37
C ASN A 12 4.33 -17.35 -5.13
N LEU A 13 3.99 -17.14 -6.41
CA LEU A 13 4.41 -15.94 -7.14
C LEU A 13 3.58 -14.71 -6.79
N VAL A 14 2.33 -14.93 -6.38
CA VAL A 14 1.42 -13.88 -5.89
C VAL A 14 1.76 -13.47 -4.45
N GLU A 15 2.32 -14.36 -3.63
CA GLU A 15 2.73 -14.05 -2.26
C GLU A 15 3.99 -13.17 -2.17
N LEU A 16 4.84 -13.16 -3.20
CA LEU A 16 6.02 -12.29 -3.23
C LEU A 16 5.69 -10.86 -3.67
N CYS A 17 4.66 -10.68 -4.51
CA CYS A 17 4.19 -9.37 -4.97
C CYS A 17 3.10 -8.77 -4.07
N ARG A 18 2.65 -9.53 -3.06
CA ARG A 18 1.73 -9.06 -2.03
C ARG A 18 2.50 -8.80 -0.74
N PRO A 19 2.08 -7.84 0.08
CA PRO A 19 2.53 -7.83 1.46
C PRO A 19 2.20 -9.18 2.11
N PRO A 20 2.91 -9.56 3.20
CA PRO A 20 2.72 -10.84 3.84
C PRO A 20 1.23 -11.18 3.99
N THR A 21 0.89 -12.46 3.80
CA THR A 21 -0.46 -12.98 4.00
C THR A 21 -0.93 -12.87 5.46
N GLU A 22 -0.07 -12.33 6.34
CA GLU A 22 -0.35 -11.99 7.71
C GLU A 22 -1.35 -10.83 7.76
N TYR A 23 -2.61 -11.23 7.76
CA TYR A 23 -3.74 -10.41 8.05
C TYR A 23 -3.59 -9.79 9.46
N ILE A 24 -3.62 -8.47 9.54
CA ILE A 24 -3.67 -7.76 10.83
C ILE A 24 -5.14 -7.58 11.19
N ALA A 25 -5.59 -8.11 12.32
CA ALA A 25 -6.97 -7.94 12.76
C ALA A 25 -7.25 -6.50 13.20
N SER A 26 -8.52 -6.09 13.17
CA SER A 26 -8.92 -4.73 13.58
C SER A 26 -8.38 -4.34 14.96
N VAL A 27 -8.46 -5.27 15.93
CA VAL A 27 -8.01 -5.07 17.32
C VAL A 27 -6.51 -4.96 17.50
N GLU A 28 -5.73 -5.31 16.48
CA GLU A 28 -4.27 -5.24 16.46
C GLU A 28 -3.77 -3.95 15.78
N CYS A 29 -4.69 -3.13 15.26
CA CYS A 29 -4.36 -1.86 14.65
C CYS A 29 -4.12 -0.79 15.71
N GLU A 30 -3.07 0.01 15.53
CA GLU A 30 -2.64 1.05 16.44
C GLU A 30 -3.03 2.42 15.87
N ASP A 31 -3.71 3.21 16.68
CA ASP A 31 -4.12 4.57 16.29
C ASP A 31 -2.92 5.43 15.88
N SER A 32 -3.11 6.26 14.86
CA SER A 32 -2.12 7.12 14.22
C SER A 32 -0.95 6.39 13.54
N TYR A 33 -1.00 5.07 13.35
CA TYR A 33 0.01 4.34 12.57
C TYR A 33 -0.33 4.26 11.08
N LEU A 34 0.70 4.33 10.25
CA LEU A 34 0.69 4.04 8.82
C LEU A 34 0.75 2.53 8.59
N TYR A 35 -0.11 2.07 7.69
CA TYR A 35 -0.16 0.70 7.21
C TYR A 35 -0.04 0.64 5.69
N TRP A 36 0.66 -0.39 5.20
CA TRP A 36 0.40 -0.90 3.86
C TRP A 36 -0.91 -1.68 3.92
N VAL A 37 -1.87 -1.27 3.10
CA VAL A 37 -3.22 -1.85 3.05
C VAL A 37 -3.56 -2.39 1.67
N SER A 38 -4.53 -3.30 1.63
CA SER A 38 -5.35 -3.57 0.44
C SER A 38 -6.71 -2.94 0.67
N SER A 39 -7.17 -2.15 -0.29
CA SER A 39 -8.48 -1.51 -0.29
C SER A 39 -9.07 -1.48 -1.70
N ARG A 40 -10.38 -1.27 -1.79
CA ARG A 40 -11.10 -1.02 -3.04
C ARG A 40 -11.17 0.46 -3.43
N SER A 41 -11.05 1.39 -2.47
CA SER A 41 -11.27 2.80 -2.76
C SER A 41 -10.21 3.75 -2.25
N ILE A 42 -9.29 3.34 -1.38
CA ILE A 42 -8.09 4.10 -1.04
C ILE A 42 -6.85 3.48 -1.68
N GLY A 43 -5.79 4.26 -1.77
CA GLY A 43 -4.48 3.81 -2.21
C GLY A 43 -3.87 2.74 -1.30
N GLU A 44 -2.62 2.38 -1.59
CA GLU A 44 -1.92 1.28 -0.92
C GLU A 44 -1.44 1.65 0.50
N LEU A 45 -1.54 2.92 0.88
CA LEU A 45 -1.16 3.42 2.20
C LEU A 45 -2.37 4.04 2.89
N ALA A 46 -2.54 3.72 4.17
CA ALA A 46 -3.59 4.28 5.00
C ALA A 46 -3.15 4.41 6.46
N ILE A 47 -3.69 5.42 7.13
CA ILE A 47 -3.48 5.68 8.56
C ILE A 47 -4.67 5.15 9.33
N CYS A 48 -4.39 4.39 10.38
CA CYS A 48 -5.39 3.95 11.34
C CYS A 48 -5.80 5.15 12.23
N GLU A 49 -7.08 5.52 12.27
CA GLU A 49 -7.60 6.70 13.02
C GLU A 49 -8.47 6.33 14.22
N GLY A 50 -8.22 5.16 14.82
CA GLY A 50 -9.04 4.67 15.92
C GLY A 50 -10.45 4.24 15.47
N TYR A 51 -11.36 4.18 16.44
CA TYR A 51 -12.71 3.63 16.24
C TYR A 51 -13.76 4.73 16.09
N ASP A 52 -14.75 4.49 15.23
CA ASP A 52 -15.95 5.32 15.15
C ASP A 52 -16.95 5.06 16.29
N ALA A 53 -18.08 5.78 16.28
CA ALA A 53 -19.14 5.65 17.29
C ALA A 53 -19.80 4.25 17.35
N ASN A 54 -19.63 3.43 16.31
CA ASN A 54 -20.15 2.06 16.25
C ASN A 54 -19.08 1.01 16.54
N GLY A 55 -17.87 1.42 16.94
CA GLY A 55 -16.76 0.52 17.23
C GLY A 55 -16.08 -0.05 15.98
N ARG A 56 -16.16 0.65 14.84
CA ARG A 56 -15.47 0.24 13.60
C ARG A 56 -14.16 0.99 13.46
N GLN A 57 -13.08 0.26 13.19
CA GLN A 57 -11.75 0.82 12.99
C GLN A 57 -11.68 1.58 11.67
N LEU A 58 -11.26 2.84 11.75
CA LEU A 58 -11.16 3.78 10.64
C LEU A 58 -9.76 3.74 10.02
N PHE A 59 -9.72 3.80 8.70
CA PHE A 59 -8.51 3.95 7.91
C PHE A 59 -8.64 5.10 6.93
N LYS A 60 -7.82 6.13 7.11
CA LYS A 60 -7.76 7.29 6.22
C LYS A 60 -6.62 7.13 5.23
N GLY A 61 -6.93 7.20 3.94
CA GLY A 61 -5.96 7.07 2.86
C GLY A 61 -6.20 8.09 1.75
N TRP A 62 -5.23 8.18 0.85
CA TRP A 62 -5.36 8.97 -0.37
C TRP A 62 -6.30 8.26 -1.36
N ARG A 63 -7.15 9.03 -2.05
CA ARG A 63 -8.01 8.55 -3.13
C ARG A 63 -8.05 9.57 -4.26
N SER A 64 -7.85 9.09 -5.50
CA SER A 64 -8.17 9.84 -6.70
C SER A 64 -9.51 9.40 -7.27
N LYS A 65 -10.42 10.36 -7.54
CA LYS A 65 -11.69 10.09 -8.21
C LYS A 65 -12.17 11.32 -8.98
N PHE A 66 -12.55 11.11 -10.25
CA PHE A 66 -13.03 12.18 -11.15
C PHE A 66 -12.03 13.34 -11.31
N GLY A 67 -10.73 13.02 -11.40
CA GLY A 67 -9.66 14.02 -11.56
C GLY A 67 -9.48 14.91 -10.33
N ARG A 68 -9.84 14.40 -9.14
CA ARG A 68 -9.66 15.08 -7.85
C ARG A 68 -9.08 14.12 -6.84
N ASP A 69 -8.14 14.62 -6.06
CA ASP A 69 -7.51 13.90 -4.97
C ASP A 69 -8.04 14.41 -3.64
N PHE A 70 -8.29 13.49 -2.72
CA PHE A 70 -8.80 13.81 -1.40
C PHE A 70 -8.48 12.69 -0.41
N LEU A 71 -8.51 13.02 0.87
CA LEU A 71 -8.47 12.04 1.94
C LEU A 71 -9.82 11.35 2.03
N PHE A 72 -9.80 10.02 2.06
CA PHE A 72 -10.99 9.20 2.15
C PHE A 72 -10.82 8.20 3.30
N THR A 73 -11.87 8.07 4.10
CA THR A 73 -11.90 7.13 5.23
C THR A 73 -12.70 5.90 4.86
N GLU A 74 -12.12 4.72 5.12
CA GLU A 74 -12.78 3.43 5.01
C GLU A 74 -12.74 2.68 6.34
N TYR A 75 -13.53 1.61 6.42
CA TYR A 75 -13.57 0.73 7.59
C TYR A 75 -12.71 -0.50 7.37
N HIS A 76 -12.16 -1.01 8.48
CA HIS A 76 -11.54 -2.31 8.51
C HIS A 76 -12.52 -3.41 8.07
N TRP A 77 -12.02 -4.39 7.31
CA TRP A 77 -12.81 -5.48 6.77
C TRP A 77 -13.53 -6.32 7.85
N ASP A 78 -12.92 -6.51 9.02
CA ASP A 78 -13.53 -7.25 10.14
C ASP A 78 -14.79 -6.59 10.71
N ASP A 79 -14.86 -5.26 10.72
CA ASP A 79 -15.81 -4.55 11.57
C ASP A 79 -17.13 -4.25 10.87
N ASP A 80 -17.16 -4.36 9.55
CA ASP A 80 -18.36 -4.11 8.75
C ASP A 80 -18.41 -5.04 7.53
N ALA A 81 -19.20 -6.10 7.62
CA ALA A 81 -19.34 -7.07 6.53
C ALA A 81 -19.97 -6.49 5.24
N SER A 82 -20.58 -5.30 5.31
CA SER A 82 -21.22 -4.65 4.17
C SER A 82 -20.31 -3.60 3.51
N PHE A 83 -19.57 -2.84 4.33
CA PHE A 83 -18.83 -1.65 3.89
C PHE A 83 -17.34 -1.65 4.26
N GLY A 84 -16.89 -2.59 5.09
CA GLY A 84 -15.49 -2.78 5.42
C GLY A 84 -14.73 -3.27 4.20
N THR A 85 -13.70 -2.52 3.79
CA THR A 85 -12.93 -2.80 2.58
C THR A 85 -11.43 -2.74 2.80
N VAL A 86 -10.97 -2.18 3.91
CA VAL A 86 -9.54 -2.09 4.23
C VAL A 86 -9.07 -3.36 4.91
N ARG A 87 -8.01 -3.94 4.36
CA ARG A 87 -7.26 -5.05 4.95
C ARG A 87 -5.83 -4.57 5.17
N PRO A 88 -5.41 -4.27 6.41
CA PRO A 88 -4.03 -3.95 6.72
C PRO A 88 -3.16 -5.19 6.60
N LEU A 89 -1.96 -4.99 6.06
CA LEU A 89 -1.06 -6.07 5.67
C LEU A 89 0.33 -5.92 6.27
N LEU A 90 0.75 -4.67 6.52
CA LEU A 90 2.01 -4.39 7.21
C LEU A 90 1.94 -3.05 7.94
N LYS A 91 2.30 -3.03 9.23
CA LYS A 91 2.52 -1.80 10.00
C LYS A 91 3.86 -1.18 9.61
N LEU A 92 3.86 0.08 9.16
CA LEU A 92 5.04 0.76 8.63
C LEU A 92 5.69 1.71 9.65
N GLY A 93 4.89 2.36 10.51
CA GLY A 93 5.38 3.28 11.53
C GLY A 93 4.32 4.32 11.91
N LEU A 94 4.70 5.29 12.75
CA LEU A 94 3.81 6.38 13.13
C LEU A 94 3.62 7.34 11.94
N ALA A 95 2.38 7.80 11.73
CA ALA A 95 2.07 8.81 10.74
C ALA A 95 2.57 10.20 11.17
N PRO A 96 2.86 11.12 10.23
CA PRO A 96 3.25 12.48 10.57
C PRO A 96 2.06 13.26 11.16
N GLU A 97 2.33 14.05 12.19
CA GLU A 97 1.38 15.07 12.67
C GLU A 97 1.39 16.26 11.70
N CYS A 98 0.38 16.34 10.85
CA CYS A 98 0.22 17.40 9.84
C CYS A 98 -1.26 17.66 9.54
N ASP A 99 -1.56 18.72 8.80
CA ASP A 99 -2.92 19.00 8.33
C ASP A 99 -3.32 18.08 7.15
N ASP A 100 -4.59 18.13 6.78
CA ASP A 100 -5.15 17.26 5.73
C ASP A 100 -4.51 17.48 4.36
N GLU A 101 -4.05 18.69 4.03
CA GLU A 101 -3.41 19.00 2.75
C GLU A 101 -2.01 18.38 2.70
N ALA A 102 -1.19 18.64 3.72
CA ALA A 102 0.14 18.04 3.86
C ALA A 102 0.07 16.50 3.98
N LEU A 103 -0.96 15.97 4.64
CA LEU A 103 -1.15 14.53 4.76
C LEU A 103 -1.48 13.89 3.41
N LEU A 104 -2.33 14.53 2.60
CA LEU A 104 -2.69 14.06 1.27
C LEU A 104 -1.45 13.98 0.37
N GLU A 105 -0.64 15.04 0.36
CA GLU A 105 0.63 15.07 -0.36
C GLU A 105 1.59 13.95 0.12
N TRP A 106 1.68 13.76 1.44
CA TRP A 106 2.54 12.75 2.04
C TRP A 106 2.13 11.33 1.66
N LEU A 107 0.84 11.01 1.69
CA LEU A 107 0.33 9.70 1.27
C LEU A 107 0.53 9.45 -0.23
N LEU A 108 0.36 10.46 -1.08
CA LEU A 108 0.61 10.35 -2.52
C LEU A 108 2.10 10.08 -2.79
N ALA A 109 2.99 10.87 -2.18
CA ALA A 109 4.43 10.69 -2.31
C ALA A 109 4.89 9.31 -1.82
N GLY A 110 4.37 8.87 -0.66
CA GLY A 110 4.63 7.53 -0.14
C GLY A 110 4.18 6.42 -1.07
N SER A 111 3.02 6.59 -1.73
CA SER A 111 2.50 5.62 -2.70
C SER A 111 3.39 5.50 -3.94
N ILE A 112 3.92 6.63 -4.44
CA ILE A 112 4.88 6.64 -5.56
C ILE A 112 6.15 5.89 -5.19
N GLU A 113 6.69 6.16 -4.00
CA GLU A 113 7.93 5.53 -3.55
C GLU A 113 7.75 4.02 -3.34
N LEU A 114 6.65 3.60 -2.73
CA LEU A 114 6.31 2.18 -2.59
C LEU A 114 6.28 1.47 -3.95
N LYS A 115 5.70 2.10 -4.98
CA LYS A 115 5.69 1.55 -6.35
C LYS A 115 7.08 1.49 -6.95
N ARG A 116 7.89 2.53 -6.76
CA ARG A 116 9.28 2.56 -7.24
C ARG A 116 10.10 1.42 -6.66
N GLU A 117 10.00 1.19 -5.36
CA GLU A 117 10.68 0.07 -4.69
C GLU A 117 10.19 -1.28 -5.21
N ARG A 118 8.88 -1.44 -5.37
CA ARG A 118 8.29 -2.67 -5.92
C ARG A 118 8.78 -2.95 -7.33
N ILE A 119 8.78 -1.94 -8.21
CA ILE A 119 9.30 -2.06 -9.59
C ILE A 119 10.78 -2.43 -9.57
N SER A 120 11.59 -1.79 -8.73
CA SER A 120 13.02 -2.11 -8.60
C SER A 120 13.22 -3.56 -8.16
N TRP A 121 12.50 -3.99 -7.12
CA TRP A 121 12.57 -5.36 -6.62
C TRP A 121 12.12 -6.37 -7.67
N MET A 122 11.04 -6.08 -8.40
CA MET A 122 10.60 -6.90 -9.52
C MET A 122 11.76 -7.02 -10.53
N GLN A 123 12.33 -5.91 -10.98
CA GLN A 123 13.44 -5.86 -11.94
C GLN A 123 14.71 -6.58 -11.48
N ASP A 124 14.85 -6.92 -10.21
CA ASP A 124 15.96 -7.68 -9.65
C ASP A 124 15.65 -9.18 -9.45
N MET A 125 14.43 -9.64 -9.75
CA MET A 125 14.04 -11.05 -9.60
C MET A 125 14.88 -12.04 -10.44
N PRO A 126 15.03 -13.31 -10.04
CA PRO A 126 15.68 -14.32 -10.88
C PRO A 126 15.04 -14.45 -12.28
N LEU A 127 15.88 -14.68 -13.30
CA LEU A 127 15.47 -14.73 -14.72
C LEU A 127 14.28 -15.67 -14.98
N LYS A 128 14.24 -16.83 -14.31
CA LYS A 128 13.15 -17.82 -14.43
C LYS A 128 11.74 -17.26 -14.15
N PHE A 129 11.64 -16.13 -13.46
CA PHE A 129 10.38 -15.44 -13.22
C PHE A 129 10.12 -14.34 -14.26
N ARG A 130 11.18 -13.73 -14.80
CA ARG A 130 11.09 -12.64 -15.79
C ARG A 130 10.68 -13.10 -17.18
N ASP A 131 10.96 -14.36 -17.50
CA ASP A 131 10.65 -14.93 -18.82
C ASP A 131 9.16 -15.29 -19.01
N SER A 132 8.30 -14.96 -18.03
CA SER A 132 6.85 -15.17 -18.12
C SER A 132 6.13 -13.92 -18.61
N ASP A 133 5.22 -14.08 -19.58
CA ASP A 133 4.32 -13.03 -20.04
C ASP A 133 3.51 -12.42 -18.88
N VAL A 134 3.15 -13.22 -17.88
CA VAL A 134 2.41 -12.77 -16.69
C VAL A 134 3.23 -11.77 -15.88
N TYR A 135 4.52 -12.06 -15.70
CA TYR A 135 5.41 -11.16 -14.97
C TYR A 135 5.63 -9.85 -15.75
N ALA A 136 5.81 -9.94 -17.08
CA ALA A 136 5.96 -8.75 -17.92
C ALA A 136 4.72 -7.84 -17.86
N GLN A 137 3.52 -8.43 -17.89
CA GLN A 137 2.25 -7.70 -17.72
C GLN A 137 2.14 -7.05 -16.34
N LEU A 138 2.52 -7.77 -15.27
CA LEU A 138 2.50 -7.21 -13.91
C LEU A 138 3.45 -6.02 -13.77
N LEU A 139 4.68 -6.14 -14.28
CA LEU A 139 5.67 -5.07 -14.23
C LEU A 139 5.21 -3.83 -15.02
N ALA A 140 4.64 -4.05 -16.20
CA ALA A 140 4.06 -2.98 -17.01
C ALA A 140 2.90 -2.28 -16.28
N SER A 141 2.03 -3.05 -15.63
CA SER A 141 0.90 -2.50 -14.86
C SER A 141 1.38 -1.66 -13.67
N GLU A 142 2.40 -2.10 -12.92
CA GLU A 142 2.98 -1.30 -11.84
C GLU A 142 3.62 -0.01 -12.34
N GLN A 143 4.32 -0.07 -13.49
CA GLN A 143 4.90 1.12 -14.13
C GLN A 143 3.83 2.11 -14.60
N GLU A 144 2.75 1.62 -15.21
CA GLU A 144 1.62 2.44 -15.63
C GLU A 144 0.99 3.16 -14.42
N GLN A 145 0.66 2.42 -13.36
CA GLN A 145 0.09 3.01 -12.14
C GLN A 145 1.04 4.03 -11.50
N MET A 146 2.35 3.75 -11.45
CA MET A 146 3.33 4.74 -10.94
C MET A 146 3.34 6.01 -11.80
N ASN A 147 3.28 5.88 -13.12
CA ASN A 147 3.25 7.03 -14.03
C ASN A 147 1.97 7.86 -13.84
N GLU A 148 0.81 7.22 -13.61
CA GLU A 148 -0.43 7.92 -13.27
C GLU A 148 -0.27 8.76 -11.98
N LEU A 149 0.33 8.20 -10.94
CA LEU A 149 0.60 8.94 -9.70
C LEU A 149 1.57 10.11 -9.91
N LEU A 150 2.60 9.94 -10.75
CA LEU A 150 3.53 11.01 -11.07
C LEU A 150 2.86 12.15 -11.84
N VAL A 151 1.94 11.84 -12.74
CA VAL A 151 1.11 12.86 -13.41
C VAL A 151 0.30 13.63 -12.37
N ILE A 152 -0.42 12.92 -11.49
CA ILE A 152 -1.21 13.53 -10.40
C ILE A 152 -0.34 14.44 -9.52
N GLN A 153 0.83 13.97 -9.11
CA GLN A 153 1.78 14.76 -8.31
C GLN A 153 2.24 16.03 -9.05
N SER A 154 2.52 15.92 -10.34
CA SER A 154 3.00 17.06 -11.17
C SER A 154 1.92 18.10 -11.45
N GLU A 155 0.66 17.70 -11.48
CA GLU A 155 -0.48 18.59 -11.70
C GLU A 155 -0.99 19.22 -10.39
N GLY A 156 -0.68 18.60 -9.25
CA GLY A 156 -1.34 18.90 -7.97
C GLY A 156 -0.58 19.81 -7.00
N PHE A 157 0.76 19.78 -6.92
CA PHE A 157 1.44 20.33 -5.71
C PHE A 157 2.83 20.94 -5.99
N ASN A 158 3.10 22.14 -5.45
CA ASN A 158 4.42 22.77 -5.48
C ASN A 158 5.32 22.18 -4.39
N SER A 159 6.40 21.53 -4.80
CA SER A 159 7.24 20.58 -4.06
C SER A 159 7.88 21.07 -2.74
N HIS A 160 7.59 20.36 -1.64
CA HIS A 160 8.54 20.15 -0.54
C HIS A 160 9.24 18.79 -0.70
N PRO A 161 10.55 18.68 -0.38
CA PRO A 161 11.26 17.41 -0.45
C PRO A 161 10.79 16.46 0.66
N MET A 162 10.50 15.21 0.29
CA MET A 162 9.88 14.21 1.16
C MET A 162 10.88 13.12 1.58
N PRO A 163 10.73 12.53 2.78
CA PRO A 163 11.55 11.41 3.21
C PRO A 163 11.29 10.19 2.32
N THR A 164 12.36 9.47 2.02
CA THR A 164 12.36 8.19 1.29
C THR A 164 11.65 7.11 2.09
N PHE A 165 11.13 6.08 1.42
CA PHE A 165 10.50 4.94 2.09
C PHE A 165 11.48 4.24 3.03
N ARG A 166 12.77 4.18 2.67
CA ARG A 166 13.82 3.72 3.56
C ARG A 166 13.90 4.54 4.85
N GLU A 167 13.80 5.87 4.78
CA GLU A 167 13.78 6.75 5.96
C GLU A 167 12.55 6.49 6.83
N ILE A 168 11.38 6.34 6.20
CA ILE A 168 10.12 5.95 6.87
C ILE A 168 10.29 4.60 7.59
N MET A 169 10.94 3.62 6.95
CA MET A 169 11.13 2.27 7.48
C MET A 169 12.27 2.14 8.51
N THR A 170 13.20 3.11 8.59
CA THR A 170 14.32 3.08 9.53
C THR A 170 13.99 3.61 10.92
N HIS A 171 12.81 4.19 11.16
CA HIS A 171 12.35 4.56 12.51
C HIS A 171 11.80 3.37 13.32
N ARG A 172 12.27 2.16 13.02
CA ARG A 172 12.13 0.96 13.87
C ARG A 172 13.05 1.07 15.08
N SER A 173 12.62 1.77 16.12
CA SER A 173 13.24 1.73 17.45
C SER A 173 12.20 1.50 18.52
#